data_AF-A0A8A0RMJ6-F1
#
_entry.id   AF-A0A8A0RMJ6-F1
#
_cell.length_a   1.000
_cell.length_b   1.000
_cell.length_c   1.000
_cell.angle_alpha   90.00
_cell.angle_beta   90.00
_cell.angle_gamma   90.00
#
_symmetry.space_group_name_H-M   'P 1'
#
loop_
_entity.id
_entity.type
_entity.pdbx_description
1 polymer ?
#
loop_
_entity_poly.entity_id
_entity_poly.type
_entity_poly.pdbx_seq_one_letter_code
_entity_poly.pdbx_strand_id
1 'polypeptide(L)'
;MAEALFKKMLADIGEEGSDIEVMSAGTGAIEGQRASPQAVSAMAEEGLDLSKHRSKQVTAAMIEEADLILTMTRRHKESIISMVPGAKDKVFTLKEFAYKGGIADYEKKLQEINDRIREKQKAFEGRNRGKLEDLIKKREKLKKELDEIEEKIKQLNKTLEEETCEERRELMKLEYMIDDLDITDPFGQPMDVYKKSAEEIKKALKEVLEKIKKGQ
;
A
#
# COMPACT_ATOMS: atom_id res chain seq x y z
N MET A 1 28.83 -7.08 -13.90
CA MET A 1 28.42 -6.30 -15.08
C MET A 1 29.40 -5.18 -15.37
N ALA A 2 29.50 -4.13 -14.52
CA ALA A 2 30.39 -2.98 -14.77
C ALA A 2 31.86 -3.37 -15.06
N GLU A 3 32.47 -4.23 -14.25
CA GLU A 3 33.84 -4.74 -14.49
C GLU A 3 33.97 -5.41 -15.88
N ALA A 4 33.05 -6.31 -16.23
CA ALA A 4 33.12 -7.06 -17.49
C ALA A 4 32.93 -6.14 -18.71
N LEU A 5 31.98 -5.20 -18.64
CA LEU A 5 31.78 -4.21 -19.69
C LEU A 5 33.01 -3.32 -19.86
N PHE A 6 33.60 -2.85 -18.76
CA PHE A 6 34.77 -1.97 -18.85
C PHE A 6 36.00 -2.71 -19.38
N LYS A 7 36.22 -3.97 -18.98
CA LYS A 7 37.26 -4.83 -19.56
C LYS A 7 37.08 -5.02 -21.07
N LYS A 8 35.85 -5.30 -21.51
CA LYS A 8 35.53 -5.40 -22.94
C LYS A 8 35.82 -4.09 -23.68
N MET A 9 35.36 -2.96 -23.14
CA MET A 9 35.57 -1.64 -23.74
C MET A 9 37.05 -1.27 -23.83
N LEU A 10 37.86 -1.63 -22.82
CA LEU A 10 39.32 -1.46 -22.87
C LEU A 10 39.96 -2.32 -23.97
N ALA A 11 39.49 -3.57 -24.13
CA ALA A 11 39.93 -4.44 -25.21
C ALA A 11 39.56 -3.89 -26.60
N ASP A 12 38.34 -3.38 -26.75
CA ASP A 12 37.83 -2.82 -28.00
C ASP A 12 38.65 -1.58 -28.47
N ILE A 13 39.25 -0.82 -27.54
CA ILE A 13 40.12 0.32 -27.86
C ILE A 13 41.61 -0.04 -27.93
N GLY A 14 41.98 -1.31 -27.78
CA GLY A 14 43.37 -1.78 -27.84
C GLY A 14 44.20 -1.52 -26.59
N GLU A 15 43.56 -1.22 -25.46
CA GLU A 15 44.20 -1.00 -24.16
C GLU A 15 44.18 -2.28 -23.29
N GLU A 16 43.95 -3.43 -23.91
CA GLU A 16 44.04 -4.74 -23.25
C GLU A 16 45.50 -5.03 -22.87
N GLY A 17 45.82 -4.99 -21.57
CA GLY A 17 47.19 -5.16 -21.07
C GLY A 17 47.96 -3.85 -20.83
N SER A 18 47.27 -2.71 -20.87
CA SER A 18 47.74 -1.47 -20.22
C SER A 18 47.94 -1.67 -18.71
N ASP A 19 48.53 -0.69 -18.03
CA ASP A 19 48.67 -0.67 -16.56
C ASP A 19 47.32 -0.51 -15.81
N ILE A 20 46.18 -0.81 -16.45
CA ILE A 20 44.84 -0.66 -15.91
C ILE A 20 44.30 -2.01 -15.44
N GLU A 21 44.33 -2.23 -14.13
CA GLU A 21 43.66 -3.36 -13.50
C GLU A 21 42.20 -3.01 -13.16
N VAL A 22 41.25 -3.85 -13.60
CA VAL A 22 39.82 -3.66 -13.34
C VAL A 22 39.29 -4.79 -12.46
N MET A 23 38.71 -4.42 -11.31
CA MET A 23 38.12 -5.35 -10.35
C MET A 23 36.72 -4.89 -9.93
N SER A 24 35.89 -5.82 -9.45
CA SER A 24 34.64 -5.49 -8.75
C SER A 24 34.53 -6.17 -7.39
N ALA A 25 33.90 -5.46 -6.45
CA ALA A 25 33.57 -5.95 -5.11
C ALA A 25 32.28 -5.28 -4.62
N GLY A 26 31.57 -5.93 -3.68
CA GLY A 26 30.34 -5.40 -3.11
C GLY A 26 30.49 -5.00 -1.64
N THR A 27 29.87 -3.88 -1.24
CA THR A 27 29.81 -3.41 0.16
C THR A 27 28.94 -4.29 1.07
N GLY A 28 28.05 -5.09 0.49
CA GLY A 28 27.22 -6.07 1.19
C GLY A 28 27.14 -7.39 0.42
N ALA A 29 28.19 -7.74 -0.33
CA ALA A 29 28.24 -9.00 -1.04
C ALA A 29 28.48 -10.16 -0.07
N ILE A 30 27.76 -11.26 -0.30
CA ILE A 30 28.12 -12.56 0.28
C ILE A 30 29.18 -13.17 -0.63
N GLU A 31 30.32 -13.58 -0.05
CA GLU A 31 31.46 -14.12 -0.79
C GLU A 31 31.07 -15.35 -1.62
N GLY A 32 31.57 -15.44 -2.85
CA GLY A 32 31.46 -16.65 -3.69
C GLY A 32 30.09 -16.88 -4.36
N GLN A 33 29.13 -15.95 -4.24
CA GLN A 33 27.86 -16.08 -4.95
C GLN A 33 28.02 -15.88 -6.46
N ARG A 34 27.19 -16.57 -7.24
CA ARG A 34 27.13 -16.39 -8.69
C ARG A 34 26.45 -15.05 -9.01
N ALA A 35 26.75 -14.51 -10.20
CA ALA A 35 25.95 -13.44 -10.75
C ALA A 35 24.47 -13.87 -10.87
N SER A 36 23.54 -12.93 -10.70
CA SER A 36 22.12 -13.22 -10.88
C SER A 36 21.84 -13.67 -12.32
N PRO A 37 20.85 -14.56 -12.54
CA PRO A 37 20.49 -15.01 -13.89
C PRO A 37 20.19 -13.84 -14.85
N GLN A 38 19.58 -12.77 -14.34
CA GLN A 38 19.27 -11.56 -15.11
C GLN A 38 20.54 -10.82 -15.54
N ALA A 39 21.54 -10.71 -14.67
CA ALA A 39 22.82 -10.10 -15.02
C ALA A 39 23.60 -10.95 -16.03
N VAL A 40 23.52 -12.27 -15.93
CA VAL A 40 24.12 -13.18 -16.93
C VAL A 40 23.43 -13.01 -18.28
N SER A 41 22.10 -13.00 -18.32
CA SER A 41 21.33 -12.80 -19.56
C SER A 41 21.64 -11.45 -20.20
N ALA A 42 21.63 -10.37 -19.42
CA ALA A 42 21.90 -9.03 -19.94
C ALA A 42 23.32 -8.88 -20.50
N MET A 43 24.32 -9.54 -19.89
CA MET A 43 25.68 -9.52 -20.44
C MET A 43 25.87 -10.44 -21.63
N ALA A 44 25.08 -11.52 -21.74
CA ALA A 44 25.12 -12.39 -22.91
C ALA A 44 24.67 -11.66 -24.20
N GLU A 45 23.70 -10.74 -24.10
CA GLU A 45 23.31 -9.84 -25.20
C GLU A 45 24.47 -8.93 -25.65
N GLU A 46 25.36 -8.56 -24.71
CA GLU A 46 26.59 -7.81 -24.95
C GLU A 46 27.77 -8.71 -25.36
N GLY A 47 27.55 -10.00 -25.61
CA GLY A 47 28.60 -10.97 -25.98
C GLY A 47 29.55 -11.35 -24.84
N LEU A 48 29.13 -11.18 -23.58
CA LEU A 48 29.94 -11.44 -22.38
C LEU A 48 29.34 -12.56 -21.51
N ASP A 49 30.18 -13.53 -21.11
CA ASP A 49 29.79 -14.61 -20.21
C ASP A 49 30.11 -14.28 -18.73
N LEU A 50 29.06 -14.10 -17.91
CA LEU A 50 29.18 -13.91 -16.46
C LEU A 50 28.95 -15.19 -15.63
N SER A 51 28.75 -16.36 -16.25
CA SER A 51 28.43 -17.62 -15.52
C SER A 51 29.51 -18.03 -14.51
N LYS A 52 30.77 -17.65 -14.80
CA LYS A 52 31.94 -17.91 -13.96
C LYS A 52 32.18 -16.83 -12.89
N HIS A 53 31.47 -15.71 -12.93
CA HIS A 53 31.64 -14.65 -11.93
C HIS A 53 31.36 -15.16 -10.51
N ARG A 54 32.16 -14.71 -9.56
CA ARG A 54 31.99 -14.93 -8.13
C ARG A 54 32.09 -13.59 -7.42
N SER A 55 31.08 -13.27 -6.61
CA SER A 55 31.07 -12.05 -5.82
C SER A 55 32.20 -12.06 -4.80
N LYS A 56 32.77 -10.89 -4.57
CA LYS A 56 33.77 -10.63 -3.53
C LYS A 56 33.25 -9.52 -2.61
N GLN A 57 33.43 -9.68 -1.32
CA GLN A 57 33.17 -8.60 -0.36
C GLN A 57 34.32 -7.59 -0.40
N VAL A 58 33.99 -6.31 -0.41
CA VAL A 58 35.01 -5.25 -0.37
C VAL A 58 35.74 -5.25 0.99
N THR A 59 37.05 -5.03 0.96
CA THR A 59 37.90 -4.94 2.16
C THR A 59 38.64 -3.62 2.20
N ALA A 60 39.14 -3.23 3.38
CA ALA A 60 39.95 -2.02 3.54
C ALA A 60 41.22 -2.06 2.67
N ALA A 61 41.89 -3.21 2.58
CA ALA A 61 43.07 -3.38 1.73
C ALA A 61 42.77 -3.09 0.24
N MET A 62 41.66 -3.62 -0.29
CA MET A 62 41.23 -3.33 -1.66
C MET A 62 40.96 -1.83 -1.87
N ILE A 63 40.39 -1.17 -0.86
CA ILE A 63 40.11 0.27 -0.91
C ILE A 63 41.41 1.08 -0.88
N GLU A 64 42.39 0.67 -0.08
CA GLU A 64 43.68 1.34 0.04
C GLU A 64 44.52 1.18 -1.24
N GLU A 65 44.53 -0.02 -1.84
CA GLU A 65 45.27 -0.34 -3.06
C GLU A 65 44.70 0.30 -4.32
N ALA A 66 43.38 0.46 -4.43
CA ALA A 66 42.76 0.99 -5.65
C ALA A 66 43.09 2.48 -5.89
N ASP A 67 43.52 2.86 -7.09
CA ASP A 67 43.74 4.27 -7.45
C ASP A 67 42.44 5.06 -7.64
N LEU A 68 41.38 4.38 -8.10
CA LEU A 68 40.06 4.95 -8.35
C LEU A 68 38.96 3.95 -7.98
N ILE A 69 37.97 4.40 -7.21
CA ILE A 69 36.83 3.59 -6.78
C ILE A 69 35.54 4.18 -7.33
N LEU A 70 34.89 3.46 -8.23
CA LEU A 70 33.61 3.84 -8.84
C LEU A 70 32.46 3.00 -8.30
N THR A 71 31.64 3.64 -7.48
CA THR A 71 30.48 3.03 -6.83
C THR A 71 29.20 3.22 -7.64
N MET A 72 28.23 2.31 -7.51
CA MET A 72 26.97 2.42 -8.25
C MET A 72 25.96 3.38 -7.61
N THR A 73 26.10 3.68 -6.31
CA THR A 73 25.15 4.52 -5.57
C THR A 73 25.86 5.38 -4.51
N ARG A 74 25.21 6.47 -4.07
CA ARG A 74 25.71 7.31 -2.97
C ARG A 74 25.90 6.53 -1.67
N ARG A 75 24.99 5.61 -1.35
CA ARG A 75 25.10 4.74 -0.15
C ARG A 75 26.32 3.83 -0.22
N HIS A 76 26.67 3.32 -1.40
CA HIS A 76 27.90 2.55 -1.58
C HIS A 76 29.13 3.44 -1.36
N LYS A 77 29.16 4.65 -1.95
CA LYS A 77 30.22 5.65 -1.72
C LYS A 77 30.39 5.96 -0.23
N GLU A 78 29.31 6.27 0.47
CA GLU A 78 29.30 6.53 1.91
C GLU A 78 29.83 5.33 2.70
N SER A 79 29.42 4.11 2.34
CA SER A 79 29.89 2.88 3.00
C SER A 79 31.40 2.70 2.87
N ILE A 80 31.97 2.97 1.69
CA ILE A 80 33.42 2.92 1.45
C ILE A 80 34.14 4.00 2.26
N ILE A 81 33.64 5.25 2.26
CA ILE A 81 34.22 6.36 3.03
C ILE A 81 34.13 6.08 4.55
N SER A 82 33.06 5.44 5.03
CA SER A 82 32.95 5.03 6.42
C SER A 82 33.94 3.93 6.80
N MET A 83 34.26 3.00 5.88
CA MET A 83 35.28 1.97 6.11
C MET A 83 36.69 2.54 6.11
N VAL A 84 37.01 3.42 5.15
CA VAL A 84 38.34 4.05 5.01
C VAL A 84 38.14 5.56 4.71
N PRO A 85 38.07 6.42 5.74
CA PRO A 85 37.86 7.86 5.55
C PRO A 85 38.90 8.55 4.66
N GLY A 86 40.15 8.06 4.68
CA GLY A 86 41.25 8.58 3.85
C GLY A 86 41.08 8.34 2.36
N ALA A 87 40.18 7.45 1.93
CA ALA A 87 39.92 7.17 0.52
C ALA A 87 38.94 8.16 -0.15
N LYS A 88 38.43 9.16 0.59
CA LYS A 88 37.38 10.08 0.13
C LYS A 88 37.65 10.71 -1.24
N ASP A 89 38.89 11.10 -1.51
CA ASP A 89 39.27 11.82 -2.73
C ASP A 89 39.37 10.92 -3.98
N LYS A 90 39.38 9.60 -3.80
CA LYS A 90 39.40 8.60 -4.88
C LYS A 90 38.11 7.81 -5.02
N VAL A 91 37.08 8.11 -4.23
CA VAL A 91 35.79 7.41 -4.25
C VAL A 91 34.72 8.29 -4.88
N PHE A 92 34.17 7.82 -5.98
CA PHE A 92 33.08 8.49 -6.69
C PHE A 92 31.94 7.52 -6.98
N THR A 93 30.74 8.03 -7.26
CA THR A 93 29.73 7.27 -7.99
C THR A 93 30.06 7.29 -9.47
N LEU A 94 29.77 6.21 -10.20
CA LEU A 94 30.11 6.10 -11.61
C LEU A 94 29.61 7.29 -12.42
N LYS A 95 28.36 7.72 -12.19
CA LYS A 95 27.76 8.84 -12.92
C LYS A 95 28.32 10.20 -12.52
N GLU A 96 28.66 10.42 -11.24
CA GLU A 96 29.24 11.71 -10.84
C GLU A 96 30.67 11.89 -11.36
N PHE A 97 31.40 10.79 -11.58
CA PHE A 97 32.72 10.82 -12.21
C PHE A 97 32.63 10.99 -13.74
N ALA A 98 31.66 10.32 -14.38
CA ALA A 98 31.53 10.31 -15.84
C ALA A 98 30.92 11.59 -16.43
N TYR A 99 30.05 12.29 -15.71
CA TYR A 99 29.28 13.42 -16.25
C TYR A 99 29.59 14.74 -15.53
N LYS A 100 29.54 15.85 -16.29
CA LYS A 100 29.63 17.21 -15.74
C LYS A 100 28.29 17.62 -15.11
N GLY A 101 28.34 18.14 -13.88
CA GLY A 101 27.17 18.56 -13.10
C GLY A 101 27.13 17.82 -11.77
N GLY A 102 27.63 18.47 -10.74
CA GLY A 102 27.76 17.84 -9.42
C GLY A 102 26.40 17.73 -8.74
N ILE A 103 26.29 16.79 -7.79
CA ILE A 103 25.14 16.69 -6.89
C ILE A 103 24.86 18.06 -6.22
N ALA A 104 25.93 18.80 -5.88
CA ALA A 104 25.85 20.14 -5.29
C ALA A 104 25.01 21.14 -6.11
N ASP A 105 25.04 21.06 -7.44
CA ASP A 105 24.25 21.95 -8.31
C ASP A 105 22.76 21.66 -8.18
N TYR A 106 22.39 20.38 -8.06
CA TYR A 106 21.02 19.95 -7.85
C TYR A 106 20.54 20.24 -6.43
N GLU A 107 21.39 20.05 -5.43
CA GLU A 107 21.09 20.38 -4.03
C GLU A 107 20.80 21.88 -3.86
N LYS A 108 21.61 22.74 -4.49
CA LYS A 108 21.36 24.18 -4.50
C LYS A 108 20.01 24.52 -5.14
N LYS A 109 19.70 23.97 -6.32
CA LYS A 109 18.40 24.17 -6.99
C LYS A 109 17.23 23.66 -6.16
N LEU A 110 17.40 22.52 -5.49
CA LEU A 110 16.38 21.93 -4.62
C LEU A 110 16.08 22.88 -3.44
N GLN A 111 17.13 23.43 -2.83
CA GLN A 111 17.00 24.40 -1.75
C GLN A 111 16.26 25.66 -2.21
N GLU A 112 16.66 26.25 -3.34
CA GLU A 112 16.01 27.42 -3.94
C GLU A 112 14.51 27.18 -4.24
N ILE A 113 14.16 25.99 -4.75
CA ILE A 113 12.76 25.63 -5.02
C ILE A 113 11.97 25.51 -3.70
N ASN A 114 12.54 24.87 -2.68
CA ASN A 114 11.88 24.70 -1.40
C ASN A 114 11.61 26.04 -0.71
N ASP A 115 12.55 26.98 -0.78
CA ASP A 115 12.38 28.31 -0.22
C ASP A 115 11.26 29.08 -0.93
N ARG A 116 11.20 29.00 -2.27
CA ARG A 116 10.09 29.57 -3.05
C ARG A 116 8.73 28.95 -2.71
N ILE A 117 8.67 27.64 -2.45
CA ILE A 117 7.44 26.97 -2.03
C ILE A 117 6.99 27.51 -0.67
N ARG A 118 7.89 27.62 0.30
CA ARG A 118 7.59 28.14 1.64
C ARG A 118 7.06 29.57 1.59
N GLU A 119 7.68 30.44 0.79
CA GLU A 119 7.19 31.81 0.62
C GLU A 119 5.79 31.85 0.02
N LYS A 120 5.53 31.05 -1.02
CA LYS A 120 4.21 30.95 -1.64
C LYS A 120 3.15 30.43 -0.67
N GLN A 121 3.48 29.44 0.15
CA GLN A 121 2.59 28.91 1.18
C GLN A 121 2.24 29.99 2.21
N LYS A 122 3.26 30.66 2.77
CA LYS A 122 3.05 31.76 3.72
C LYS A 122 2.21 32.89 3.15
N ALA A 123 2.46 33.27 1.88
CA ALA A 123 1.67 34.29 1.19
C ALA A 123 0.24 33.83 0.88
N PHE A 124 0.03 32.54 0.58
CA PHE A 124 -1.30 31.96 0.38
C PHE A 124 -2.09 31.92 1.68
N GLU A 125 -1.48 31.46 2.77
CA GLU A 125 -2.06 31.44 4.10
C GLU A 125 -2.43 32.86 4.56
N GLY A 126 -1.50 33.82 4.42
CA GLY A 126 -1.77 35.22 4.77
C GLY A 126 -2.96 35.81 4.01
N ARG A 127 -3.06 35.57 2.69
CA ARG A 127 -4.16 36.07 1.85
C ARG A 127 -5.50 35.38 2.12
N ASN A 128 -5.49 34.14 2.59
CA ASN A 128 -6.71 33.35 2.78
C ASN A 128 -7.10 33.17 4.25
N ARG A 129 -6.31 33.67 5.21
CA ARG A 129 -6.58 33.55 6.64
C ARG A 129 -7.98 34.01 7.01
N GLY A 130 -8.36 35.22 6.59
CA GLY A 130 -9.71 35.75 6.85
C GLY A 130 -10.81 34.88 6.23
N LYS A 131 -10.65 34.48 4.95
CA LYS A 131 -11.59 33.57 4.28
C LYS A 131 -11.72 32.23 5.01
N LEU A 132 -10.61 31.67 5.48
CA LEU A 132 -10.59 30.40 6.22
C LEU A 132 -11.30 30.54 7.58
N GLU A 133 -11.03 31.62 8.31
CA GLU A 133 -11.69 31.94 9.57
C GLU A 133 -13.22 32.10 9.37
N ASP A 134 -13.63 32.79 8.32
CA ASP A 134 -15.05 32.97 7.98
C ASP A 134 -15.72 31.64 7.60
N LEU A 135 -15.05 30.79 6.82
CA LEU A 135 -15.55 29.46 6.46
C LEU A 135 -15.67 28.55 7.68
N ILE A 136 -14.71 28.61 8.62
CA ILE A 136 -14.76 27.85 9.87
C ILE A 136 -15.95 28.29 10.71
N LYS A 137 -16.15 29.61 10.90
CA LYS A 137 -17.31 30.15 11.63
C LYS A 137 -18.63 29.74 10.97
N LYS A 138 -18.71 29.81 9.63
CA LYS A 138 -19.89 29.38 8.88
C LYS A 138 -20.16 27.89 9.07
N ARG A 139 -19.14 27.04 9.02
CA ARG A 139 -19.24 25.60 9.28
C ARG A 139 -19.77 25.32 10.68
N GLU A 140 -19.26 26.01 11.69
CA GLU A 140 -19.71 25.86 13.08
C GLU A 140 -21.17 26.26 13.25
N LYS A 141 -21.60 27.36 12.62
CA LYS A 141 -23.01 27.77 12.62
C LYS A 141 -23.91 26.73 11.97
N LEU A 142 -23.56 26.29 10.75
CA LEU A 142 -24.34 25.27 10.03
C LEU A 142 -24.42 23.95 10.79
N LYS A 143 -23.36 23.57 11.50
CA LYS A 143 -23.37 22.36 12.32
C LYS A 143 -24.38 22.46 13.47
N LYS A 144 -24.44 23.60 14.16
CA LYS A 144 -25.44 23.82 15.22
C LYS A 144 -26.87 23.76 14.67
N GLU A 145 -27.10 24.39 13.52
CA GLU A 145 -28.41 24.33 12.84
C GLU A 145 -28.77 22.89 12.45
N LEU A 146 -27.80 22.10 11.99
CA LEU A 146 -28.01 20.68 11.67
C LEU A 146 -28.38 19.87 12.93
N ASP A 147 -27.63 20.03 14.02
CA ASP A 147 -27.89 19.32 15.28
C ASP A 147 -29.31 19.62 15.80
N GLU A 148 -29.79 20.87 15.68
CA GLU A 148 -31.15 21.26 16.04
C GLU A 148 -32.22 20.61 15.15
N ILE A 149 -31.96 20.48 13.85
CA ILE A 149 -32.86 19.81 12.91
C ILE A 149 -32.93 18.31 13.20
N GLU A 150 -31.79 17.68 13.47
CA GLU A 150 -31.74 16.25 13.82
C GLU A 150 -32.53 15.93 15.09
N GLU A 151 -32.41 16.76 16.13
CA GLU A 151 -33.23 16.58 17.34
C GLU A 151 -34.73 16.78 17.08
N LYS A 152 -35.12 17.71 16.20
CA LYS A 152 -36.53 17.86 15.79
C LYS A 152 -37.05 16.63 15.04
N ILE A 153 -36.25 16.08 14.11
CA ILE A 153 -36.60 14.84 13.38
C ILE A 153 -36.79 13.69 14.37
N LYS A 154 -35.87 13.55 15.32
CA LYS A 154 -35.93 12.51 16.35
C LYS A 154 -37.16 12.65 17.24
N GLN A 155 -37.53 13.88 17.62
CA GLN A 155 -38.76 14.14 18.36
C GLN A 155 -40.00 13.74 17.57
N LEU A 156 -40.09 14.13 16.30
CA LEU A 156 -41.22 13.77 15.45
C LEU A 156 -41.34 12.25 15.25
N ASN A 157 -40.23 11.55 15.02
CA ASN A 157 -40.23 10.09 14.91
C ASN A 157 -40.69 9.43 16.20
N LYS A 158 -40.23 9.92 17.35
CA LYS A 158 -40.68 9.42 18.66
C LYS A 158 -42.19 9.65 18.86
N THR A 159 -42.69 10.83 18.51
CA THR A 159 -44.13 11.12 18.56
C THR A 159 -44.91 10.18 17.65
N LEU A 160 -44.43 9.92 16.43
CA LEU A 160 -45.06 8.96 15.53
C LEU A 160 -45.05 7.53 16.09
N GLU A 161 -43.97 7.10 16.73
CA GLU A 161 -43.89 5.80 17.41
C GLU A 161 -44.90 5.69 18.55
N GLU A 162 -45.05 6.76 19.35
CA GLU A 162 -46.04 6.84 20.43
C GLU A 162 -47.47 6.82 19.89
N GLU A 163 -47.76 7.59 18.84
CA GLU A 163 -49.07 7.66 18.19
C GLU A 163 -49.47 6.34 17.52
N THR A 164 -48.51 5.60 16.96
CA THR A 164 -48.78 4.31 16.28
C THR A 164 -48.61 3.08 17.17
N CYS A 165 -48.42 3.28 18.48
CA CYS A 165 -48.07 2.19 19.40
C CYS A 165 -49.20 1.15 19.54
N GLU A 166 -50.46 1.60 19.56
CA GLU A 166 -51.61 0.70 19.71
C GLU A 166 -51.85 -0.11 18.45
N GLU A 167 -51.84 0.54 17.27
CA GLU A 167 -51.99 -0.11 15.97
C GLU A 167 -50.87 -1.12 15.73
N ARG A 168 -49.63 -0.81 16.10
CA ARG A 168 -48.51 -1.76 16.01
C ARG A 168 -48.71 -2.98 16.89
N ARG A 169 -49.28 -2.82 18.09
CA ARG A 169 -49.62 -3.96 18.96
C ARG A 169 -50.75 -4.80 18.38
N GLU A 170 -51.74 -4.17 17.77
CA GLU A 170 -52.82 -4.89 17.08
C GLU A 170 -52.30 -5.65 15.87
N LEU A 171 -51.47 -5.00 15.04
CA LEU A 171 -50.81 -5.63 13.89
C LEU A 171 -50.02 -6.86 14.35
N MET A 172 -49.19 -6.72 15.38
CA MET A 172 -48.37 -7.83 15.90
C MET A 172 -49.23 -9.00 16.40
N LYS A 173 -50.38 -8.73 17.04
CA LYS A 173 -51.31 -9.79 17.44
C LYS A 173 -51.89 -10.50 16.24
N LEU A 174 -52.29 -9.76 15.20
CA LEU A 174 -52.85 -10.33 13.98
C LEU A 174 -51.80 -11.14 13.21
N GLU A 175 -50.57 -10.63 13.08
CA GLU A 175 -49.45 -11.36 12.47
C GLU A 175 -49.20 -12.68 13.20
N TYR A 176 -49.13 -12.66 14.54
CA TYR A 176 -48.98 -13.88 15.33
C TYR A 176 -50.14 -14.87 15.10
N MET A 177 -51.38 -14.38 15.01
CA MET A 177 -52.53 -15.23 14.71
C MET A 177 -52.48 -15.82 13.30
N ILE A 178 -51.95 -15.07 12.33
CA ILE A 178 -51.76 -15.55 10.96
C ILE A 178 -50.67 -16.61 10.94
N ASP A 179 -49.53 -16.37 11.59
CA ASP A 179 -48.42 -17.32 11.68
C ASP A 179 -48.84 -18.63 12.36
N ASP A 180 -49.72 -18.58 13.37
CA ASP A 180 -50.28 -19.78 14.02
C ASP A 180 -51.20 -20.60 13.09
N LEU A 181 -51.76 -19.98 12.07
CA LEU A 181 -52.54 -20.67 11.03
C LEU A 181 -51.65 -21.30 9.95
N ASP A 182 -50.39 -20.88 9.85
CA ASP A 182 -49.43 -21.41 8.89
C ASP A 182 -48.64 -22.58 9.47
N ILE A 183 -48.50 -23.63 8.67
CA ILE A 183 -47.62 -24.75 9.02
C ILE A 183 -46.23 -24.41 8.49
N THR A 184 -45.27 -24.23 9.40
CA THR A 184 -43.89 -23.87 9.04
C THR A 184 -43.26 -24.93 8.14
N ASP A 185 -42.67 -24.50 7.01
CA ASP A 185 -41.98 -25.38 6.06
C ASP A 185 -40.72 -26.00 6.71
N PRO A 186 -40.66 -27.33 6.87
CA PRO A 186 -39.53 -27.99 7.50
C PRO A 186 -38.33 -28.18 6.57
N PHE A 187 -38.35 -27.75 5.29
CA PHE A 187 -37.27 -28.03 4.34
C PHE A 187 -35.88 -27.58 4.85
N GLY A 188 -34.93 -28.52 4.90
CA GLY A 188 -33.56 -28.27 5.37
C GLY A 188 -33.41 -28.20 6.89
N GLN A 189 -34.49 -28.41 7.65
CA GLN A 189 -34.48 -28.40 9.12
C GLN A 189 -34.18 -29.79 9.71
N PRO A 190 -33.82 -29.89 11.00
CA PRO A 190 -33.59 -31.17 11.66
C PRO A 190 -34.86 -32.03 11.80
N MET A 191 -34.67 -33.34 12.01
CA MET A 191 -35.75 -34.35 11.95
C MET A 191 -36.88 -34.13 12.97
N ASP A 192 -36.60 -33.50 14.11
CA ASP A 192 -37.60 -33.13 15.11
C ASP A 192 -38.57 -32.05 14.62
N VAL A 193 -38.11 -31.11 13.77
CA VAL A 193 -38.97 -30.09 13.15
C VAL A 193 -39.93 -30.74 12.16
N TYR A 194 -39.44 -31.65 11.30
CA TYR A 194 -40.28 -32.44 10.39
C TYR A 194 -41.36 -33.23 11.12
N LYS A 195 -41.04 -33.83 12.28
CA LYS A 195 -42.02 -34.57 13.09
C LYS A 195 -43.12 -33.65 13.63
N LYS A 196 -42.77 -32.44 14.10
CA LYS A 196 -43.74 -31.44 14.57
C LYS A 196 -44.67 -30.97 13.45
N SER A 197 -44.12 -30.57 12.30
CA SER A 197 -44.92 -30.17 11.14
C SER A 197 -45.86 -31.30 10.69
N ALA A 198 -45.41 -32.55 10.66
CA ALA A 198 -46.25 -33.69 10.31
C ALA A 198 -47.40 -33.92 11.32
N GLU A 199 -47.17 -33.71 12.62
CA GLU A 199 -48.21 -33.79 13.65
C GLU A 199 -49.24 -32.67 13.51
N GLU A 200 -48.80 -31.44 13.22
CA GLU A 200 -49.67 -30.28 12.95
C GLU A 200 -50.54 -30.52 11.72
N ILE A 201 -49.95 -30.92 10.58
CA ILE A 201 -50.67 -31.30 9.36
C ILE A 201 -51.73 -32.37 9.68
N LYS A 202 -51.35 -33.40 10.44
CA LYS A 202 -52.26 -34.49 10.78
C LYS A 202 -53.43 -34.02 11.64
N LYS A 203 -53.20 -33.10 12.59
CA LYS A 203 -54.28 -32.51 13.40
C LYS A 203 -55.21 -31.66 12.53
N ALA A 204 -54.67 -30.79 11.68
CA ALA A 204 -55.44 -29.95 10.78
C ALA A 204 -56.30 -30.78 9.80
N LEU A 205 -55.73 -31.83 9.18
CA LEU A 205 -56.46 -32.72 8.28
C LEU A 205 -57.61 -33.48 8.97
N LYS A 206 -57.50 -33.79 10.27
CA LYS A 206 -58.61 -34.40 11.01
C LYS A 206 -59.79 -33.44 11.14
N GLU A 207 -59.55 -32.18 11.46
CA GLU A 207 -60.60 -31.15 11.52
C GLU A 207 -61.25 -30.94 10.14
N VAL A 208 -60.45 -30.96 9.07
CA VAL A 208 -60.97 -30.91 7.68
C VAL A 208 -61.90 -32.10 7.41
N LEU A 209 -61.53 -33.32 7.79
CA LEU A 209 -62.38 -34.50 7.63
C LEU A 209 -63.71 -34.37 8.38
N GLU A 210 -63.70 -33.81 9.59
CA GLU A 210 -64.92 -33.56 10.38
C GLU A 210 -65.81 -32.47 9.75
N LYS A 211 -65.22 -31.42 9.17
CA LYS A 211 -65.97 -30.39 8.41
C LYS A 211 -66.65 -31.00 7.17
N ILE A 212 -65.92 -31.81 6.40
CA ILE A 212 -66.45 -32.52 5.22
C ILE A 212 -67.64 -33.41 5.62
N LYS A 213 -67.55 -34.16 6.73
CA LYS A 213 -68.65 -35.01 7.23
C LYS A 213 -69.90 -34.21 7.64
N LYS A 214 -69.73 -32.95 8.05
CA LYS A 214 -70.82 -32.04 8.46
C LYS A 214 -71.41 -31.24 7.28
N GLY A 215 -70.86 -31.37 6.07
CA GLY A 215 -71.33 -30.67 4.88
C GLY A 215 -71.03 -29.17 4.85
N GLN A 216 -70.00 -28.72 5.59
CA GLN A 216 -69.48 -27.35 5.57
C GLN A 216 -68.45 -27.14 4.46
#